data_AF-A0A1B2IVN2-F1
#
_entry.id   AF-A0A1B2IVN2-F1
#
_cell.length_a   1.000
_cell.length_b   1.000
_cell.length_c   1.000
_cell.angle_alpha   90.00
_cell.angle_beta   90.00
_cell.angle_gamma   90.00
#
_symmetry.space_group_name_H-M   'P 1'
#
loop_
_entity.id
_entity.type
_entity.pdbx_description
1 polymer ?
#
loop_
_entity_poly.entity_id
_entity_poly.type
_entity_poly.pdbx_seq_one_letter_code
_entity_poly.pdbx_strand_id
1 'polypeptide(L)'
;MDDIKRKLNTQYDNIAIYTSGFYADPEDELGTHDKLMDTLKSLTMNQHADTPFSLQIMTTNGEINVMPLGLLNLDELKEYETSRRQKDGLNSDSDGIPLLIQFAAHTDKAKVEREVIGTTQDLFADFNGQFVKIWDVIKGYLRTNQNILVGIERDLITDSKDVQEEYYNKFQTMKPEEREKNLGFPLKDAELEHFSVYMADMHEVQAIVLSAGSFSQNEILGENMFNQVMNDSVLRSTLFWVLDNTFYEILYYFIEKYKTAPEMGDKIEKRLHHLKKMMIINMRNDAFERAQKQMENPKTKFDINNYYTDIFIPIAEQLSAEIDKFKN
;
A
#
# COMPACT_ATOMS: atom_id res chain seq x y z
N MET A 1 -3.36 40.02 -15.26
CA MET A 1 -2.94 38.95 -14.32
C MET A 1 -3.41 37.59 -14.78
N ASP A 2 -4.67 37.43 -15.22
CA ASP A 2 -5.20 36.14 -15.71
C ASP A 2 -4.50 35.59 -16.96
N ASP A 3 -4.01 36.43 -17.86
CA ASP A 3 -3.35 35.96 -19.10
C ASP A 3 -1.96 35.35 -18.87
N ILE A 4 -1.27 35.72 -17.77
CA ILE A 4 0.03 35.16 -17.39
C ILE A 4 -0.17 33.83 -16.64
N LYS A 5 -1.14 33.75 -15.70
CA LYS A 5 -1.52 32.49 -15.05
C LYS A 5 -2.01 31.47 -16.08
N ARG A 6 -2.82 31.90 -17.05
CA ARG A 6 -3.29 31.03 -18.14
C ARG A 6 -2.15 30.56 -19.03
N LYS A 7 -1.23 31.44 -19.46
CA LYS A 7 -0.05 31.05 -20.26
C LYS A 7 0.90 30.10 -19.53
N LEU A 8 1.12 30.31 -18.23
CA LEU A 8 1.91 29.39 -17.39
C LEU A 8 1.21 28.03 -17.27
N ASN A 9 -0.08 27.99 -16.95
CA ASN A 9 -0.83 26.73 -16.90
C ASN A 9 -0.80 26.01 -18.26
N THR A 10 -1.02 26.72 -19.38
CA THR A 10 -0.97 26.10 -20.72
C THR A 10 0.43 25.60 -21.13
N GLN A 11 1.50 26.19 -20.58
CA GLN A 11 2.87 25.68 -20.79
C GLN A 11 3.17 24.44 -19.95
N TYR A 12 2.60 24.30 -18.75
CA TYR A 12 2.78 23.12 -17.90
C TYR A 12 1.79 21.98 -18.21
N ASP A 13 0.58 22.29 -18.72
CA ASP A 13 -0.47 21.32 -19.05
C ASP A 13 -0.11 20.33 -20.17
N ASN A 14 1.04 20.48 -20.83
CA ASN A 14 1.49 19.61 -21.93
C ASN A 14 2.98 19.19 -21.85
N ILE A 15 3.65 19.39 -20.71
CA ILE A 15 5.02 18.89 -20.56
C ILE A 15 4.95 17.42 -20.14
N ALA A 16 5.62 16.55 -20.89
CA ALA A 16 5.78 15.16 -20.49
C ALA A 16 6.55 15.10 -19.17
N ILE A 17 5.93 14.56 -18.13
CA ILE A 17 6.56 14.33 -16.83
C ILE A 17 7.30 13.00 -16.90
N TYR A 18 8.57 12.98 -16.52
CA TYR A 18 9.28 11.72 -16.32
C TYR A 18 8.74 11.02 -15.07
N THR A 19 7.95 9.96 -15.25
CA THR A 19 7.35 9.21 -14.14
C THR A 19 8.04 7.88 -13.93
N SER A 20 8.34 7.55 -12.68
CA SER A 20 8.76 6.21 -12.28
C SER A 20 8.06 5.82 -10.99
N GLY A 21 7.87 4.52 -10.78
CA GLY A 21 7.15 4.02 -9.62
C GLY A 21 7.61 2.62 -9.22
N PHE A 22 7.72 2.37 -7.92
CA PHE A 22 7.94 1.02 -7.40
C PHE A 22 7.30 0.84 -6.02
N TYR A 23 7.05 -0.42 -5.66
CA TYR A 23 6.54 -0.78 -4.34
C TYR A 23 7.69 -0.99 -3.33
N ALA A 24 7.55 -0.40 -2.15
CA ALA A 24 8.42 -0.62 -1.01
C ALA A 24 7.85 -1.73 -0.13
N ASP A 25 8.51 -2.89 -0.12
CA ASP A 25 8.18 -3.98 0.81
C ASP A 25 8.48 -3.49 2.24
N PRO A 26 7.49 -3.54 3.16
CA PRO A 26 7.65 -3.02 4.52
C PRO A 26 8.83 -3.63 5.30
N GLU A 27 9.30 -4.81 4.91
CA GLU A 27 10.42 -5.50 5.56
C GLU A 27 11.75 -5.40 4.79
N ASP A 28 11.72 -4.89 3.56
CA ASP A 28 12.90 -4.83 2.70
C ASP A 28 13.39 -3.37 2.56
N GLU A 29 13.86 -2.82 3.68
CA GLU A 29 14.44 -1.48 3.72
C GLU A 29 15.62 -1.38 2.72
N LEU A 30 16.48 -2.41 2.66
CA LEU A 30 17.64 -2.44 1.78
C LEU A 30 17.24 -2.50 0.31
N GLY A 31 16.29 -3.38 -0.05
CA GLY A 31 15.78 -3.44 -1.43
C GLY A 31 15.06 -2.15 -1.84
N THR A 32 14.39 -1.48 -0.91
CA THR A 32 13.76 -0.17 -1.14
C THR A 32 14.82 0.92 -1.36
N HIS A 33 15.86 0.95 -0.53
CA HIS A 33 17.02 1.83 -0.69
C HIS A 33 17.69 1.62 -2.05
N ASP A 34 17.96 0.38 -2.45
CA ASP A 34 18.66 0.06 -3.69
C ASP A 34 17.83 0.43 -4.92
N LYS A 35 16.52 0.15 -4.92
CA LYS A 35 15.62 0.56 -6.01
C LYS A 35 15.51 2.07 -6.15
N LEU A 36 15.42 2.78 -5.02
CA LEU A 36 15.42 4.24 -4.99
C LEU A 36 16.71 4.80 -5.57
N MET A 37 17.85 4.26 -5.13
CA MET A 37 19.18 4.62 -5.62
C MET A 37 19.28 4.44 -7.12
N ASP A 38 18.94 3.26 -7.63
CA ASP A 38 19.03 2.93 -9.05
C ASP A 38 18.11 3.83 -9.89
N THR A 39 16.91 4.10 -9.39
CA THR A 39 15.91 4.91 -10.10
C THR A 39 16.30 6.39 -10.16
N LEU A 40 16.72 6.98 -9.03
CA LEU A 40 17.19 8.36 -9.01
C LEU A 40 18.51 8.52 -9.77
N LYS A 41 19.41 7.54 -9.70
CA LYS A 41 20.65 7.56 -10.46
C LYS A 41 20.37 7.53 -11.96
N SER A 42 19.47 6.64 -12.40
CA SER A 42 19.01 6.58 -13.79
C SER A 42 18.41 7.91 -14.25
N LEU A 43 17.60 8.56 -13.41
CA LEU A 43 17.08 9.91 -13.68
C LEU A 43 18.22 10.91 -13.90
N THR A 44 19.16 11.01 -12.94
CA THR A 44 20.26 11.99 -13.02
C THR A 44 21.24 11.76 -14.17
N MET A 45 21.39 10.51 -14.62
CA MET A 45 22.29 10.15 -15.73
C MET A 45 21.67 10.39 -17.10
N ASN A 46 20.34 10.35 -17.21
CA ASN A 46 19.64 10.36 -18.49
C ASN A 46 18.85 11.65 -18.77
N GLN A 47 18.65 12.50 -17.76
CA GLN A 47 17.84 13.72 -17.87
C GLN A 47 18.65 14.99 -17.54
N HIS A 48 17.99 16.13 -17.51
CA HIS A 48 18.55 17.42 -17.08
C HIS A 48 17.91 17.90 -15.77
N ALA A 49 18.60 18.74 -15.02
CA ALA A 49 18.16 19.20 -13.69
C ALA A 49 16.86 20.02 -13.69
N ASP A 50 16.46 20.54 -14.85
CA ASP A 50 15.21 21.26 -15.10
C ASP A 50 14.08 20.36 -15.65
N THR A 51 14.33 19.06 -15.83
CA THR A 51 13.32 18.10 -16.30
C THR A 51 12.24 17.89 -15.24
N PRO A 52 10.95 18.09 -15.55
CA PRO A 52 9.87 17.72 -14.65
C PRO A 52 9.82 16.21 -14.45
N PHE A 53 9.82 15.75 -13.19
CA PHE A 53 9.76 14.34 -12.86
C PHE A 53 8.91 14.07 -11.62
N SER A 54 8.37 12.86 -11.52
CA SER A 54 7.74 12.34 -10.30
C SER A 54 8.16 10.90 -10.09
N LEU A 55 8.83 10.63 -8.97
CA LEU A 55 9.12 9.27 -8.52
C LEU A 55 8.16 8.90 -7.39
N GLN A 56 7.34 7.89 -7.62
CA GLN A 56 6.37 7.38 -6.66
C GLN A 56 6.89 6.11 -6.00
N ILE A 57 6.94 6.11 -4.68
CA ILE A 57 7.25 4.94 -3.86
C ILE A 57 5.94 4.54 -3.19
N MET A 58 5.37 3.45 -3.67
CA MET A 58 4.11 2.93 -3.19
C MET A 58 4.35 2.12 -1.91
N THR A 59 3.53 2.35 -0.88
CA THR A 59 3.61 1.67 0.42
C THR A 59 2.25 1.04 0.76
N THR A 60 2.17 0.21 1.81
CA THR A 60 0.94 -0.51 2.17
C THR A 60 -0.25 0.41 2.43
N ASN A 61 -0.05 1.52 3.16
CA ASN A 61 -1.12 2.43 3.57
C ASN A 61 -0.83 3.88 3.17
N GLY A 62 -0.11 4.08 2.08
CA GLY A 62 0.22 5.41 1.58
C GLY A 62 1.15 5.40 0.38
N GLU A 63 1.61 6.59 0.02
CA GLU A 63 2.59 6.79 -1.03
C GLU A 63 3.61 7.86 -0.61
N ILE A 64 4.84 7.70 -1.08
CA ILE A 64 5.90 8.71 -0.96
C ILE A 64 6.26 9.19 -2.36
N ASN A 65 6.18 10.49 -2.62
CA ASN A 65 6.54 11.08 -3.90
C ASN A 65 7.81 11.92 -3.76
N VAL A 66 8.76 11.74 -4.67
CA VAL A 66 9.95 12.59 -4.83
C VAL A 66 9.81 13.36 -6.14
N MET A 67 9.70 14.69 -6.06
CA MET A 67 9.40 15.53 -7.21
C MET A 67 9.88 16.98 -7.03
N PRO A 68 10.08 17.75 -8.10
CA PRO A 68 10.28 19.19 -8.00
C PRO A 68 9.06 19.89 -7.38
N LEU A 69 9.29 20.83 -6.47
CA LEU A 69 8.23 21.67 -5.92
C LEU A 69 7.57 22.49 -7.02
N GLY A 70 6.25 22.55 -7.01
CA GLY A 70 5.47 23.25 -8.02
C GLY A 70 5.11 22.41 -9.24
N LEU A 71 5.53 21.14 -9.30
CA LEU A 71 5.14 20.21 -10.37
C LEU A 71 3.61 20.12 -10.53
N LEU A 72 2.89 19.99 -9.41
CA LEU A 72 1.43 19.86 -9.39
C LEU A 72 0.72 21.19 -9.09
N ASN A 73 1.40 22.16 -8.49
CA ASN A 73 0.82 23.44 -8.09
C ASN A 73 1.85 24.57 -8.06
N LEU A 74 1.84 25.42 -9.09
CA LEU A 74 2.76 26.56 -9.22
C LEU A 74 2.60 27.63 -8.14
N ASP A 75 1.44 27.73 -7.48
CA ASP A 75 1.27 28.69 -6.41
C ASP A 75 2.07 28.28 -5.15
N GLU A 76 2.32 26.98 -4.94
CA GLU A 76 3.20 26.49 -3.86
C GLU A 76 4.66 26.94 -4.06
N LEU A 77 5.14 26.91 -5.30
CA LEU A 77 6.49 27.37 -5.63
C LEU A 77 6.65 28.87 -5.35
N LYS A 78 5.62 29.66 -5.68
CA LYS A 78 5.63 31.12 -5.42
C LYS A 78 5.60 31.44 -3.93
N GLU A 79 4.80 30.72 -3.15
CA GLU A 79 4.74 30.88 -1.70
C GLU A 79 6.08 30.53 -1.04
N TYR A 80 6.72 29.45 -1.50
CA TYR A 80 8.05 29.06 -1.06
C TYR A 80 9.10 30.14 -1.37
N GLU A 81 9.15 30.63 -2.62
CA GLU A 81 10.06 31.72 -3.01
C GLU A 81 9.82 32.99 -2.18
N THR A 82 8.56 33.35 -1.96
CA THR A 82 8.19 34.54 -1.19
C THR A 82 8.66 34.41 0.26
N SER A 83 8.45 33.25 0.89
CA SER A 83 8.88 32.97 2.26
C SER A 83 10.39 32.98 2.39
N ARG A 84 11.11 32.40 1.42
CA ARG A 84 12.59 32.42 1.39
C ARG A 84 13.13 33.84 1.22
N ARG A 85 12.55 34.65 0.32
CA ARG A 85 12.93 36.06 0.13
C ARG A 85 12.73 36.89 1.40
N GLN A 86 11.67 36.61 2.18
CA GLN A 86 11.44 37.26 3.47
C GLN A 86 12.49 36.88 4.53
N LYS A 87 13.00 35.64 4.50
CA LYS A 87 13.95 35.12 5.49
C LYS A 87 15.41 35.47 5.17
N ASP A 88 15.82 35.31 3.92
CA ASP A 88 17.23 35.33 3.51
C ASP A 88 17.61 36.62 2.72
N GLY A 89 16.63 37.48 2.42
CA GLY A 89 16.83 38.69 1.63
C GLY A 89 16.87 38.44 0.11
N LEU A 90 16.99 39.52 -0.67
CA LEU A 90 16.93 39.50 -2.14
C LEU A 90 18.15 38.87 -2.83
N ASN A 91 19.23 38.58 -2.10
CA ASN A 91 20.54 38.18 -2.66
C ASN A 91 20.88 36.69 -2.45
N SER A 92 19.99 35.88 -1.89
CA SER A 92 20.22 34.44 -1.79
C SER A 92 19.81 33.75 -3.09
N ASP A 93 20.59 33.91 -4.15
CA ASP A 93 20.37 33.25 -5.44
C ASP A 93 20.85 31.79 -5.38
N SER A 94 20.10 30.92 -4.70
CA SER A 94 20.02 29.52 -5.11
C SER A 94 18.92 29.44 -6.16
N ASP A 95 19.31 29.50 -7.43
CA ASP A 95 18.43 29.39 -8.62
C ASP A 95 17.83 27.99 -8.80
N GLY A 96 18.14 27.06 -7.90
CA GLY A 96 17.67 25.70 -8.01
C GLY A 96 16.20 25.51 -7.67
N ILE A 97 15.53 24.63 -8.42
CA ILE A 97 14.13 24.23 -8.21
C ILE A 97 14.10 23.38 -6.93
N PRO A 98 13.30 23.74 -5.91
CA PRO A 98 13.27 22.99 -4.66
C PRO A 98 12.85 21.53 -4.91
N LEU A 99 13.54 20.58 -4.28
CA LEU A 99 13.19 19.16 -4.35
C LEU A 99 12.29 18.82 -3.16
N LEU A 100 11.09 18.34 -3.44
CA LEU A 100 10.07 17.98 -2.46
C LEU A 100 9.99 16.46 -2.31
N ILE A 101 9.95 16.00 -1.06
CA ILE A 101 9.49 14.66 -0.69
C ILE A 101 8.17 14.80 0.05
N GLN A 102 7.15 14.11 -0.44
CA GLN A 102 5.80 14.13 0.10
C GLN A 102 5.38 12.74 0.53
N PHE A 103 4.83 12.59 1.73
CA PHE A 103 4.13 11.39 2.15
C PHE A 103 2.62 11.65 2.25
N ALA A 104 1.83 10.82 1.59
CA ALA A 104 0.37 10.83 1.69
C ALA A 104 -0.08 9.48 2.23
N ALA A 105 -0.55 9.46 3.48
CA ALA A 105 -1.19 8.27 4.03
C ALA A 105 -2.60 8.12 3.46
N HIS A 106 -2.97 6.89 3.12
CA HIS A 106 -4.29 6.50 2.63
C HIS A 106 -5.20 6.11 3.78
N THR A 107 -5.21 6.93 4.84
CA THR A 107 -6.10 6.77 5.99
C THR A 107 -7.00 8.00 6.13
N ASP A 108 -8.13 7.78 6.77
CA ASP A 108 -9.16 8.80 6.89
C ASP A 108 -8.64 10.07 7.56
N LYS A 109 -8.80 11.22 6.90
CA LYS A 109 -8.39 12.55 7.37
C LYS A 109 -6.88 12.73 7.56
N ALA A 110 -6.05 11.82 7.04
CA ALA A 110 -4.60 12.01 7.06
C ALA A 110 -4.21 13.30 6.33
N LYS A 111 -3.24 14.01 6.89
CA LYS A 111 -2.65 15.18 6.23
C LYS A 111 -1.42 14.73 5.45
N VAL A 112 -1.24 15.35 4.30
CA VAL A 112 -0.05 15.19 3.49
C VAL A 112 1.15 15.82 4.23
N GLU A 113 2.18 15.01 4.47
CA GLU A 113 3.46 15.45 5.07
C GLU A 113 4.44 15.81 3.96
N ARG A 114 5.22 16.87 4.15
CA ARG A 114 6.05 17.47 3.10
C ARG A 114 7.37 17.95 3.65
N GLU A 115 8.46 17.60 2.96
CA GLU A 115 9.80 18.07 3.30
C GLU A 115 10.56 18.51 2.04
N VAL A 116 11.14 19.71 2.09
CA VAL A 116 12.01 20.23 1.02
C VAL A 116 13.46 19.94 1.40
N ILE A 117 14.15 19.17 0.57
CA ILE A 117 15.43 18.52 0.91
C ILE A 117 16.62 19.01 0.07
N GLY A 118 16.55 20.25 -0.39
CA GLY A 118 17.54 20.87 -1.29
C GLY A 118 16.89 21.24 -2.62
N THR A 119 17.67 21.15 -3.70
CA THR A 119 17.20 21.46 -5.06
C THR A 119 17.43 20.31 -6.03
N THR A 120 16.71 20.33 -7.16
CA THR A 120 16.95 19.36 -8.25
C THR A 120 18.37 19.52 -8.81
N GLN A 121 18.88 20.74 -8.88
CA GLN A 121 20.25 21.03 -9.34
C GLN A 121 21.28 20.39 -8.40
N ASP A 122 21.06 20.43 -7.08
CA ASP A 122 21.95 19.75 -6.14
C ASP A 122 21.95 18.24 -6.36
N LEU A 123 20.78 17.63 -6.61
CA LEU A 123 20.66 16.19 -6.88
C LEU A 123 21.46 15.77 -8.12
N PHE A 124 21.46 16.60 -9.17
CA PHE A 124 22.22 16.33 -10.39
C PHE A 124 23.72 16.64 -10.25
N ALA A 125 24.09 17.60 -9.40
CA ALA A 125 25.49 18.00 -9.21
C ALA A 125 26.25 17.11 -8.21
N ASP A 126 25.61 16.68 -7.12
CA ASP A 126 26.15 15.81 -6.09
C ASP A 126 25.12 14.74 -5.68
N PHE A 127 24.96 13.77 -6.58
CA PHE A 127 24.00 12.68 -6.39
C PHE A 127 24.22 11.94 -5.06
N ASN A 128 25.46 11.57 -4.73
CA ASN A 128 25.72 10.77 -3.52
C ASN A 128 25.41 11.55 -2.24
N GLY A 129 25.78 12.84 -2.17
CA GLY A 129 25.49 13.67 -1.01
C GLY A 129 24.00 13.95 -0.83
N GLN A 130 23.27 14.16 -1.94
CA GLN A 130 21.82 14.40 -1.89
C GLN A 130 21.01 13.14 -1.66
N PHE A 131 21.44 11.99 -2.20
CA PHE A 131 20.78 10.72 -1.99
C PHE A 131 20.67 10.37 -0.49
N VAL A 132 21.72 10.61 0.31
CA VAL A 132 21.68 10.36 1.76
C VAL A 132 20.55 11.15 2.43
N LYS A 133 20.36 12.42 2.08
CA LYS A 133 19.30 13.26 2.63
C LYS A 133 17.91 12.80 2.18
N ILE A 134 17.78 12.47 0.89
CA ILE A 134 16.56 11.90 0.31
C ILE A 134 16.17 10.64 1.07
N TRP A 135 17.14 9.74 1.29
CA TRP A 135 16.93 8.49 1.95
C TRP A 135 16.55 8.65 3.42
N ASP A 136 17.18 9.55 4.16
CA ASP A 136 16.85 9.79 5.57
C ASP A 136 15.38 10.18 5.76
N VAL A 137 14.86 11.06 4.88
CA VAL A 137 13.45 11.46 4.89
C VAL A 137 12.53 10.31 4.49
N ILE A 138 12.83 9.62 3.39
CA ILE A 138 12.03 8.47 2.92
C ILE A 138 11.98 7.38 3.98
N LYS A 139 13.10 7.08 4.64
CA LYS A 139 13.16 6.12 5.74
C LYS A 139 12.30 6.54 6.92
N GLY A 140 12.22 7.84 7.22
CA GLY A 140 11.26 8.40 8.18
C GLY A 140 9.82 8.12 7.80
N TYR A 141 9.45 8.34 6.53
CA TYR A 141 8.10 8.07 6.04
C TYR A 141 7.77 6.58 5.95
N LEU A 142 8.72 5.71 5.59
CA LEU A 142 8.53 4.25 5.62
C LEU A 142 8.20 3.76 7.04
N ARG A 143 8.90 4.29 8.06
CA ARG A 143 8.58 4.00 9.47
C ARG A 143 7.20 4.52 9.87
N THR A 144 6.82 5.69 9.39
CA THR A 144 5.49 6.27 9.63
C THR A 144 4.41 5.39 9.04
N ASN A 145 4.57 4.95 7.79
CA ASN A 145 3.68 4.00 7.14
C ASN A 145 3.59 2.67 7.91
N GLN A 146 4.72 2.12 8.37
CA GLN A 146 4.71 0.89 9.18
C GLN A 146 3.94 1.05 10.49
N ASN A 147 4.07 2.22 11.15
CA ASN A 147 3.32 2.49 12.38
C ASN A 147 1.82 2.61 12.11
N ILE A 148 1.41 3.15 10.95
CA ILE A 148 0.02 3.21 10.52
C ILE A 148 -0.52 1.78 10.34
N LEU A 149 0.18 0.94 9.58
CA LEU A 149 -0.18 -0.46 9.37
C LEU A 149 -0.38 -1.18 10.70
N VAL A 150 0.62 -1.14 11.60
CA VAL A 150 0.53 -1.77 12.92
C VAL A 150 -0.62 -1.20 13.77
N GLY A 151 -0.95 0.08 13.61
CA GLY A 151 -2.11 0.70 14.25
C GLY A 151 -3.42 0.09 13.78
N ILE A 152 -3.63 0.02 12.46
CA ILE A 152 -4.80 -0.58 11.82
C ILE A 152 -4.96 -2.05 12.26
N GLU A 153 -3.89 -2.83 12.22
CA GLU A 153 -3.94 -4.24 12.60
C GLU A 153 -4.34 -4.43 14.07
N ARG A 154 -3.90 -3.56 14.97
CA ARG A 154 -4.29 -3.62 16.39
C ARG A 154 -5.76 -3.30 16.62
N ASP A 155 -6.31 -2.39 15.83
CA ASP A 155 -7.74 -2.08 15.87
C ASP A 155 -8.54 -3.31 15.40
N LEU A 156 -8.18 -3.91 14.25
CA LEU A 156 -8.79 -5.17 13.76
C LEU A 156 -8.65 -6.32 14.76
N ILE A 157 -7.51 -6.48 15.43
CA ILE A 157 -7.30 -7.51 16.46
C ILE A 157 -8.20 -7.26 17.67
N THR A 158 -8.48 -6.01 18.00
CA THR A 158 -9.39 -5.66 19.09
C THR A 158 -10.82 -6.02 18.73
N ASP A 159 -11.28 -5.62 17.54
CA ASP A 159 -12.61 -5.95 17.02
C ASP A 159 -12.82 -7.46 16.89
N SER A 160 -11.78 -8.17 16.45
CA SER A 160 -11.78 -9.63 16.32
C SER A 160 -12.12 -10.36 17.63
N LYS A 161 -11.80 -9.78 18.80
CA LYS A 161 -12.14 -10.40 20.09
C LYS A 161 -13.64 -10.36 20.35
N ASP A 162 -14.29 -9.26 20.03
CA ASP A 162 -15.73 -9.11 20.18
C ASP A 162 -16.45 -10.04 19.19
N VAL A 163 -15.98 -10.09 17.94
CA VAL A 163 -16.48 -11.02 16.91
C VAL A 163 -16.32 -12.49 17.33
N GLN A 164 -15.17 -12.84 17.92
CA GLN A 164 -14.92 -14.18 18.45
C GLN A 164 -15.93 -14.53 19.54
N GLU A 165 -16.17 -13.62 20.49
CA GLU A 165 -17.14 -13.83 21.57
C GLU A 165 -18.56 -14.00 21.03
N GLU A 166 -18.96 -13.22 20.04
CA GLU A 166 -20.25 -13.36 19.36
C GLU A 166 -20.42 -14.74 18.70
N TYR A 167 -19.42 -15.19 17.93
CA TYR A 167 -19.45 -16.52 17.33
C TYR A 167 -19.50 -17.63 18.38
N TYR A 168 -18.67 -17.54 19.42
CA TYR A 168 -18.64 -18.52 20.49
C TYR A 168 -20.00 -18.64 21.19
N ASN A 169 -20.56 -17.50 21.63
CA ASN A 169 -21.86 -17.45 22.30
C ASN A 169 -22.97 -17.99 21.40
N LYS A 170 -22.94 -17.67 20.10
CA LYS A 170 -23.90 -18.20 19.13
C LYS A 170 -23.80 -19.71 19.00
N PHE A 171 -22.61 -20.28 18.83
CA PHE A 171 -22.46 -21.72 18.62
C PHE A 171 -22.63 -22.55 19.89
N GLN A 172 -22.27 -22.00 21.06
CA GLN A 172 -22.45 -22.67 22.34
C GLN A 172 -23.93 -22.90 22.68
N THR A 173 -24.82 -22.01 22.23
CA THR A 173 -26.28 -22.16 22.45
C THR A 173 -26.95 -23.15 21.49
N MET A 174 -26.26 -23.53 20.41
CA MET A 174 -26.78 -24.46 19.40
C MET A 174 -26.50 -25.92 19.76
N LYS A 175 -27.48 -26.78 19.50
CA LYS A 175 -27.26 -28.23 19.58
C LYS A 175 -26.28 -28.70 18.48
N PRO A 176 -25.55 -29.81 18.67
CA PRO A 176 -24.63 -30.33 17.66
C PRO A 176 -25.27 -30.53 16.27
N GLU A 177 -26.52 -31.02 16.22
CA GLU A 177 -27.27 -31.22 14.97
C GLU A 177 -27.60 -29.90 14.27
N GLU A 178 -27.85 -28.83 15.03
CA GLU A 178 -28.13 -27.50 14.49
C GLU A 178 -26.86 -26.85 13.94
N ARG A 179 -25.71 -27.05 14.62
CA ARG A 179 -24.40 -26.63 14.13
C ARG A 179 -24.06 -27.31 12.81
N GLU A 180 -24.18 -28.63 12.75
CA GLU A 180 -23.88 -29.39 11.53
C GLU A 180 -24.77 -28.95 10.35
N LYS A 181 -26.06 -28.70 10.59
CA LYS A 181 -26.97 -28.19 9.58
C LYS A 181 -26.56 -26.80 9.04
N ASN A 182 -26.08 -25.92 9.91
CA ASN A 182 -25.73 -24.54 9.55
C ASN A 182 -24.34 -24.43 8.91
N LEU A 183 -23.38 -25.27 9.35
CA LEU A 183 -21.99 -25.23 8.91
C LEU A 183 -21.69 -26.18 7.76
N GLY A 184 -22.51 -27.23 7.58
CA GLY A 184 -22.28 -28.30 6.61
C GLY A 184 -21.29 -29.37 7.08
N PHE A 185 -20.81 -29.31 8.32
CA PHE A 185 -19.92 -30.30 8.93
C PHE A 185 -20.13 -30.36 10.46
N PRO A 186 -19.84 -31.50 11.11
CA PRO A 186 -19.99 -31.63 12.56
C PRO A 186 -18.92 -30.81 13.31
N LEU A 187 -19.36 -29.96 14.25
CA LEU A 187 -18.49 -29.17 15.11
C LEU A 187 -18.68 -29.56 16.58
N LYS A 188 -17.65 -30.08 17.23
CA LYS A 188 -17.73 -30.54 18.63
C LYS A 188 -17.64 -29.37 19.61
N ASP A 189 -18.18 -29.56 20.81
CA ASP A 189 -18.12 -28.56 21.89
C ASP A 189 -16.68 -28.17 22.25
N ALA A 190 -15.77 -29.15 22.24
CA ALA A 190 -14.35 -28.93 22.51
C ALA A 190 -13.62 -28.11 21.43
N GLU A 191 -14.21 -27.96 20.25
CA GLU A 191 -13.64 -27.25 19.10
C GLU A 191 -14.25 -25.84 18.95
N LEU A 192 -15.26 -25.49 19.74
CA LEU A 192 -15.99 -24.22 19.61
C LEU A 192 -15.11 -22.99 19.76
N GLU A 193 -14.22 -22.99 20.75
CA GLU A 193 -13.31 -21.86 20.98
C GLU A 193 -12.39 -21.66 19.79
N HIS A 194 -11.74 -22.75 19.34
CA HIS A 194 -10.84 -22.72 18.19
C HIS A 194 -11.56 -22.27 16.90
N PHE A 195 -12.74 -22.82 16.64
CA PHE A 195 -13.54 -22.45 15.48
C PHE A 195 -14.00 -20.99 15.52
N SER A 196 -14.30 -20.46 16.71
CA SER A 196 -14.69 -19.05 16.87
C SER A 196 -13.52 -18.11 16.63
N VAL A 197 -12.30 -18.48 17.05
CA VAL A 197 -11.07 -17.75 16.70
C VAL A 197 -10.88 -17.70 15.19
N TYR A 198 -10.99 -18.86 14.51
CA TYR A 198 -10.88 -18.95 13.06
C TYR A 198 -11.93 -18.08 12.33
N MET A 199 -13.19 -18.15 12.75
CA MET A 199 -14.26 -17.34 12.15
C MET A 199 -14.05 -15.84 12.35
N ALA A 200 -13.52 -15.44 13.50
CA ALA A 200 -13.18 -14.05 13.76
C ALA A 200 -11.99 -13.59 12.90
N ASP A 201 -10.95 -14.42 12.72
CA ASP A 201 -9.85 -14.13 11.79
C ASP A 201 -10.38 -13.93 10.36
N MET A 202 -11.25 -14.82 9.89
CA MET A 202 -11.83 -14.72 8.55
C MET A 202 -12.77 -13.51 8.40
N HIS A 203 -13.44 -13.09 9.46
CA HIS A 203 -14.26 -11.87 9.46
C HIS A 203 -13.39 -10.64 9.19
N GLU A 204 -12.30 -10.46 9.95
CA GLU A 204 -11.42 -9.31 9.76
C GLU A 204 -10.75 -9.31 8.39
N VAL A 205 -10.32 -10.49 7.93
CA VAL A 205 -9.79 -10.64 6.56
C VAL A 205 -10.84 -10.24 5.52
N GLN A 206 -12.09 -10.65 5.69
CA GLN A 206 -13.16 -10.26 4.76
C GLN A 206 -13.36 -8.74 4.76
N ALA A 207 -13.22 -8.06 5.90
CA ALA A 207 -13.29 -6.61 5.97
C ALA A 207 -12.15 -5.94 5.18
N ILE A 208 -10.91 -6.40 5.35
CA ILE A 208 -9.75 -5.96 4.56
C ILE A 208 -10.01 -6.16 3.05
N VAL A 209 -10.42 -7.36 2.66
CA VAL A 209 -10.65 -7.75 1.26
C VAL A 209 -11.77 -6.94 0.62
N LEU A 210 -12.89 -6.71 1.31
CA LEU A 210 -14.00 -5.91 0.80
C LEU A 210 -13.65 -4.42 0.72
N SER A 211 -12.84 -3.91 1.65
CA SER A 211 -12.33 -2.55 1.60
C SER A 211 -11.47 -2.35 0.35
N ALA A 212 -10.49 -3.24 0.12
CA ALA A 212 -9.63 -3.20 -1.05
C ALA A 212 -10.41 -3.40 -2.37
N GLY A 213 -11.36 -4.33 -2.39
CA GLY A 213 -12.25 -4.54 -3.53
C GLY A 213 -13.10 -3.31 -3.85
N SER A 214 -13.64 -2.65 -2.83
CA SER A 214 -14.43 -1.41 -2.98
C SER A 214 -13.58 -0.24 -3.47
N PHE A 215 -12.36 -0.08 -2.95
CA PHE A 215 -11.40 0.91 -3.46
C PHE A 215 -11.11 0.67 -4.94
N SER A 216 -10.73 -0.56 -5.31
CA SER A 216 -10.44 -0.89 -6.71
C SER A 216 -11.67 -0.75 -7.61
N GLN A 217 -12.87 -1.01 -7.10
CA GLN A 217 -14.12 -0.78 -7.83
C GLN A 217 -14.33 0.70 -8.16
N ASN A 218 -14.13 1.57 -7.17
CA ASN A 218 -14.49 2.98 -7.28
C ASN A 218 -13.39 3.83 -7.92
N GLU A 219 -12.14 3.60 -7.55
CA GLU A 219 -11.00 4.45 -7.92
C GLU A 219 -10.24 3.94 -9.15
N ILE A 220 -10.22 2.62 -9.39
CA ILE A 220 -9.45 2.03 -10.51
C ILE A 220 -10.38 1.64 -11.65
N LEU A 221 -11.41 0.85 -11.36
CA LEU A 221 -12.37 0.42 -12.37
C LEU A 221 -13.31 1.56 -12.74
N GLY A 222 -13.97 2.18 -11.76
CA GLY A 222 -14.91 3.27 -11.98
C GLY A 222 -15.97 2.89 -13.03
N GLU A 223 -16.04 3.68 -14.10
CA GLU A 223 -16.91 3.41 -15.27
C GLU A 223 -16.23 2.58 -16.37
N ASN A 224 -14.92 2.32 -16.25
CA ASN A 224 -14.16 1.58 -17.24
C ASN A 224 -14.54 0.09 -17.23
N MET A 225 -14.42 -0.55 -18.39
CA MET A 225 -14.41 -2.01 -18.45
C MET A 225 -13.09 -2.56 -17.92
N PHE A 226 -13.12 -3.75 -17.32
CA PHE A 226 -11.91 -4.40 -16.80
C PHE A 226 -10.80 -4.53 -17.85
N ASN A 227 -11.15 -4.83 -19.11
CA ASN A 227 -10.17 -4.90 -20.21
C ASN A 227 -9.50 -3.55 -20.51
N GLN A 228 -10.17 -2.42 -20.27
CA GLN A 228 -9.57 -1.10 -20.44
C GLN A 228 -8.54 -0.85 -19.33
N VAL A 229 -8.91 -1.15 -18.07
CA VAL A 229 -7.99 -1.10 -16.91
C VAL A 229 -6.75 -1.95 -17.16
N MET A 230 -6.93 -3.19 -17.63
CA MET A 230 -5.80 -4.11 -17.85
C MET A 230 -4.91 -3.73 -19.04
N ASN A 231 -5.43 -3.00 -20.03
CA ASN A 231 -4.64 -2.53 -21.16
C ASN A 231 -3.91 -1.21 -20.87
N ASP A 232 -4.43 -0.40 -19.94
CA ASP A 232 -3.76 0.81 -19.46
C ASP A 232 -2.62 0.43 -18.48
N SER A 233 -1.40 0.91 -18.74
CA SER A 233 -0.26 0.56 -17.91
C SER A 233 -0.32 1.14 -16.51
N VAL A 234 -0.91 2.32 -16.34
CA VAL A 234 -1.02 2.99 -15.04
C VAL A 234 -2.10 2.28 -14.22
N LEU A 235 -3.32 2.17 -14.75
CA LEU A 235 -4.43 1.54 -14.02
C LEU A 235 -4.15 0.07 -13.67
N ARG A 236 -3.54 -0.69 -14.61
CA ARG A 236 -3.10 -2.06 -14.33
C ARG A 236 -2.08 -2.10 -13.20
N SER A 237 -1.09 -1.21 -13.20
CA SER A 237 -0.06 -1.19 -12.16
C SER A 237 -0.66 -0.83 -10.80
N THR A 238 -1.58 0.13 -10.75
CA THR A 238 -2.31 0.50 -9.53
C THR A 238 -3.14 -0.67 -9.00
N LEU A 239 -3.82 -1.44 -9.87
CA LEU A 239 -4.58 -2.62 -9.44
C LEU A 239 -3.68 -3.66 -8.76
N PHE A 240 -2.54 -4.00 -9.39
CA PHE A 240 -1.60 -4.96 -8.81
C PHE A 240 -0.91 -4.44 -7.55
N TRP A 241 -0.75 -3.12 -7.43
CA TRP A 241 -0.28 -2.51 -6.19
C TRP A 241 -1.31 -2.68 -5.07
N VAL A 242 -2.61 -2.46 -5.31
CA VAL A 242 -3.65 -2.70 -4.29
C VAL A 242 -3.68 -4.17 -3.88
N LEU A 243 -3.47 -5.11 -4.80
CA LEU A 243 -3.35 -6.54 -4.48
C LEU A 243 -2.16 -6.82 -3.57
N ASP A 244 -0.99 -6.23 -3.85
CA ASP A 244 0.18 -6.35 -2.98
C ASP A 244 -0.12 -5.79 -1.59
N ASN A 245 -0.72 -4.60 -1.49
CA ASN A 245 -1.10 -4.00 -0.21
C ASN A 245 -2.04 -4.89 0.59
N THR A 246 -3.09 -5.42 -0.06
CA THR A 246 -4.08 -6.31 0.58
C THR A 246 -3.40 -7.56 1.14
N PHE A 247 -2.43 -8.12 0.41
CA PHE A 247 -1.63 -9.24 0.91
C PHE A 247 -0.87 -8.87 2.19
N TYR A 248 -0.20 -7.71 2.22
CA TYR A 248 0.56 -7.29 3.38
C TYR A 248 -0.34 -6.99 4.58
N GLU A 249 -1.47 -6.30 4.41
CA GLU A 249 -2.45 -6.09 5.50
C GLU A 249 -2.88 -7.42 6.11
N ILE A 250 -3.31 -8.39 5.30
CA ILE A 250 -3.69 -9.73 5.79
C ILE A 250 -2.52 -10.43 6.50
N LEU A 251 -1.33 -10.41 5.92
CA LEU A 251 -0.17 -11.06 6.54
C LEU A 251 0.17 -10.41 7.89
N TYR A 252 0.17 -9.08 7.96
CA TYR A 252 0.51 -8.33 9.16
C TYR A 252 -0.58 -8.44 10.23
N TYR A 253 -1.86 -8.54 9.86
CA TYR A 253 -2.93 -8.92 10.77
C TYR A 253 -2.57 -10.18 11.56
N PHE A 254 -2.23 -11.26 10.85
CA PHE A 254 -1.87 -12.53 11.46
C PHE A 254 -0.56 -12.45 12.27
N ILE A 255 0.45 -11.74 11.77
CA ILE A 255 1.71 -11.54 12.50
C ILE A 255 1.46 -10.78 13.82
N GLU A 256 0.80 -9.63 13.77
CA GLU A 256 0.53 -8.80 14.94
C GLU A 256 -0.35 -9.52 15.97
N LYS A 257 -1.35 -10.27 15.50
CA LYS A 257 -2.23 -11.06 16.38
C LYS A 257 -1.46 -12.15 17.10
N TYR A 258 -0.74 -12.98 16.34
CA TYR A 258 -0.18 -14.22 16.85
C TYR A 258 1.24 -14.11 17.38
N LYS A 259 1.98 -13.03 17.14
CA LYS A 259 3.28 -12.81 17.81
C LYS A 259 3.15 -12.68 19.33
N THR A 260 1.95 -12.34 19.83
CA THR A 260 1.66 -12.26 21.27
C THR A 260 1.16 -13.58 21.87
N ALA A 261 1.03 -14.63 21.06
CA ALA A 261 0.56 -15.94 21.52
C ALA A 261 1.50 -16.53 22.58
N PRO A 262 0.97 -17.07 23.70
CA PRO A 262 1.79 -17.69 24.73
C PRO A 262 2.69 -18.80 24.16
N GLU A 263 3.94 -18.84 24.63
CA GLU A 263 4.92 -19.92 24.41
C GLU A 263 5.44 -20.14 22.98
N MET A 264 4.74 -19.69 21.94
CA MET A 264 5.11 -19.91 20.53
C MET A 264 5.10 -18.67 19.63
N GLY A 265 4.75 -17.48 20.15
CA GLY A 265 4.64 -16.24 19.36
C GLY A 265 5.82 -15.96 18.42
N ASP A 266 7.05 -15.95 18.94
CA ASP A 266 8.27 -15.73 18.15
C ASP A 266 8.45 -16.76 17.01
N LYS A 267 8.01 -18.01 17.21
CA LYS A 267 8.14 -19.06 16.19
C LYS A 267 7.08 -18.89 15.10
N ILE A 268 5.87 -18.50 15.49
CA ILE A 268 4.77 -18.19 14.55
C ILE A 268 5.17 -17.00 13.69
N GLU A 269 5.60 -15.89 14.30
CA GLU A 269 6.09 -14.70 13.58
C GLU A 269 7.17 -15.08 12.55
N LYS A 270 8.23 -15.77 12.98
CA LYS A 270 9.29 -16.23 12.07
C LYS A 270 8.78 -17.12 10.95
N ARG A 271 7.79 -17.99 11.22
CA ARG A 271 7.19 -18.86 10.22
C ARG A 271 6.42 -18.06 9.18
N LEU A 272 5.61 -17.09 9.60
CA LEU A 272 4.82 -16.25 8.70
C LEU A 272 5.73 -15.40 7.80
N HIS A 273 6.78 -14.78 8.36
CA HIS A 273 7.80 -14.08 7.56
C HIS A 273 8.50 -15.01 6.56
N HIS A 274 8.81 -16.26 6.94
CA HIS A 274 9.43 -17.21 6.03
C HIS A 274 8.53 -17.58 4.84
N LEU A 275 7.22 -17.65 5.05
CA LEU A 275 6.24 -17.99 4.01
C LEU A 275 5.95 -16.82 3.07
N LYS A 276 6.06 -15.59 3.56
CA LYS A 276 5.77 -14.33 2.84
C LYS A 276 6.21 -14.35 1.37
N LYS A 277 7.51 -14.58 1.12
CA LYS A 277 8.10 -14.49 -0.22
C LYS A 277 7.46 -15.45 -1.20
N MET A 278 7.13 -16.67 -0.77
CA MET A 278 6.45 -17.64 -1.62
C MET A 278 4.98 -17.24 -1.83
N MET A 279 4.29 -16.86 -0.75
CA MET A 279 2.86 -16.57 -0.78
C MET A 279 2.54 -15.35 -1.66
N ILE A 280 3.33 -14.27 -1.59
CA ILE A 280 3.11 -13.09 -2.45
C ILE A 280 3.34 -13.40 -3.94
N ILE A 281 4.33 -14.25 -4.25
CA ILE A 281 4.59 -14.68 -5.64
C ILE A 281 3.41 -15.50 -6.16
N ASN A 282 2.92 -16.45 -5.35
CA ASN A 282 1.78 -17.28 -5.71
C ASN A 282 0.51 -16.44 -5.88
N MET A 283 0.26 -15.49 -4.96
CA MET A 283 -0.85 -14.53 -5.05
C MET A 283 -0.80 -13.74 -6.35
N ARG A 284 0.36 -13.15 -6.69
CA ARG A 284 0.52 -12.38 -7.94
C ARG A 284 0.26 -13.23 -9.18
N ASN A 285 0.76 -14.46 -9.21
CA ASN A 285 0.55 -15.37 -10.33
C ASN A 285 -0.93 -15.76 -10.46
N ASP A 286 -1.59 -16.10 -9.35
CA ASP A 286 -3.02 -16.45 -9.33
C ASP A 286 -3.89 -15.26 -9.77
N ALA A 287 -3.63 -14.07 -9.22
CA ALA A 287 -4.28 -12.84 -9.62
C ALA A 287 -4.12 -12.58 -11.14
N PHE A 288 -2.90 -12.68 -11.65
CA PHE A 288 -2.63 -12.47 -13.07
C PHE A 288 -3.34 -13.50 -13.95
N GLU A 289 -3.33 -14.79 -13.58
CA GLU A 289 -4.04 -15.85 -14.32
C GLU A 289 -5.56 -15.61 -14.33
N ARG A 290 -6.13 -15.23 -13.19
CA ARG A 290 -7.57 -14.89 -13.08
C ARG A 290 -7.92 -13.68 -13.93
N ALA A 291 -7.08 -12.63 -13.91
CA ALA A 291 -7.27 -11.46 -14.74
C ALA A 291 -7.23 -11.82 -16.24
N GLN A 292 -6.30 -12.68 -16.66
CA GLN A 292 -6.24 -13.16 -18.05
C GLN A 292 -7.50 -13.92 -18.47
N LYS A 293 -7.97 -14.87 -17.64
CA LYS A 293 -9.22 -15.61 -17.89
C LYS A 293 -10.43 -14.69 -18.02
N GLN A 294 -10.46 -13.59 -17.26
CA GLN A 294 -11.51 -12.59 -17.39
C GLN A 294 -11.39 -11.80 -18.69
N MET A 295 -10.18 -11.44 -19.11
CA MET A 295 -9.95 -10.72 -20.36
C MET A 295 -10.40 -11.51 -21.60
N GLU A 296 -10.32 -12.85 -21.53
CA GLU A 296 -10.82 -13.77 -22.56
C GLU A 296 -12.36 -13.78 -22.68
N ASN A 297 -13.09 -13.34 -21.65
CA ASN A 297 -14.56 -13.33 -21.60
C ASN A 297 -15.13 -11.91 -21.37
N PRO A 298 -14.95 -10.97 -22.32
CA PRO A 298 -15.24 -9.54 -22.13
C PRO A 298 -16.72 -9.18 -21.97
N LYS A 299 -17.64 -10.14 -22.14
CA LYS A 299 -19.10 -9.91 -22.06
C LYS A 299 -19.65 -10.05 -20.64
N THR A 300 -18.87 -10.59 -19.71
CA THR A 300 -19.30 -10.79 -18.32
C THR A 300 -18.98 -9.54 -17.51
N LYS A 301 -19.95 -9.03 -16.74
CA LYS A 301 -19.67 -7.97 -15.77
C LYS A 301 -18.59 -8.47 -14.82
N PHE A 302 -17.48 -7.72 -14.73
CA PHE A 302 -16.42 -8.06 -13.80
C PHE A 302 -16.87 -7.72 -12.38
N ASP A 303 -16.83 -8.70 -11.49
CA ASP A 303 -17.10 -8.52 -10.08
C ASP A 303 -15.76 -8.47 -9.34
N ILE A 304 -15.31 -7.26 -9.06
CA ILE A 304 -14.01 -7.05 -8.43
C ILE A 304 -13.98 -7.53 -6.98
N ASN A 305 -15.11 -7.49 -6.27
CA ASN A 305 -15.18 -7.98 -4.90
C ASN A 305 -15.01 -9.50 -4.86
N ASN A 306 -15.66 -10.22 -5.78
CA ASN A 306 -15.44 -11.66 -5.93
C ASN A 306 -14.01 -11.96 -6.37
N TYR A 307 -13.42 -11.16 -7.27
CA TYR A 307 -12.03 -11.33 -7.69
C TYR A 307 -11.04 -11.24 -6.51
N TYR A 308 -11.21 -10.24 -5.63
CA TYR A 308 -10.39 -10.11 -4.42
C TYR A 308 -10.64 -11.26 -3.43
N THR A 309 -11.91 -11.60 -3.19
CA THR A 309 -12.29 -12.69 -2.28
C THR A 309 -11.68 -14.03 -2.71
N ASP A 310 -11.79 -14.36 -3.99
CA ASP A 310 -11.24 -15.58 -4.58
C ASP A 310 -9.71 -15.71 -4.46
N ILE A 311 -9.00 -14.58 -4.40
CA ILE A 311 -7.54 -14.53 -4.25
C ILE A 311 -7.15 -14.64 -2.77
N PHE A 312 -7.81 -13.87 -1.90
CA PHE A 312 -7.30 -13.64 -0.54
C PHE A 312 -7.87 -14.56 0.53
N ILE A 313 -9.09 -15.10 0.36
CA ILE A 313 -9.61 -16.06 1.33
C ILE A 313 -8.75 -17.34 1.40
N PRO A 314 -8.31 -17.95 0.28
CA PRO A 314 -7.40 -19.10 0.34
C PRO A 314 -6.06 -18.79 1.02
N ILE A 315 -5.56 -17.55 0.86
CA ILE A 315 -4.32 -17.09 1.51
C ILE A 315 -4.51 -17.03 3.04
N ALA A 316 -5.63 -16.47 3.49
CA ALA A 316 -5.95 -16.39 4.90
C ALA A 316 -6.19 -17.77 5.53
N GLU A 317 -6.89 -18.67 4.83
CA GLU A 317 -7.04 -20.07 5.25
C GLU A 317 -5.68 -20.77 5.39
N GLN A 318 -4.76 -20.53 4.45
CA GLN A 318 -3.41 -21.07 4.52
C GLN A 318 -2.64 -20.51 5.74
N LEU A 319 -2.76 -19.21 6.04
CA LEU A 319 -2.13 -18.60 7.21
C LEU A 319 -2.68 -19.21 8.51
N SER A 320 -3.99 -19.30 8.65
CA SER A 320 -4.66 -19.95 9.80
C SER A 320 -4.18 -21.40 9.98
N ALA A 321 -4.15 -22.18 8.90
CA ALA A 321 -3.68 -23.56 8.94
C ALA A 321 -2.18 -23.68 9.33
N GLU A 322 -1.35 -22.71 8.96
CA GLU A 322 0.06 -22.68 9.37
C GLU A 322 0.21 -22.33 10.85
N ILE A 323 -0.64 -21.46 11.40
CA ILE A 323 -0.66 -21.10 12.81
C ILE A 323 -1.12 -22.29 13.67
N ASP A 324 -2.11 -23.05 13.19
CA ASP A 324 -2.64 -24.22 13.90
C ASP A 324 -1.62 -25.35 14.10
N LYS A 325 -0.56 -25.37 13.29
CA LYS A 325 0.57 -26.31 13.48
C LYS A 325 1.37 -26.05 14.75
N PHE A 326 1.21 -24.88 15.38
CA PHE A 326 1.90 -24.53 16.63
C PHE A 326 1.03 -24.72 17.88
N LYS A 327 -0.28 -24.95 17.70
CA LYS A 327 -1.24 -25.23 18.77
C LYS A 327 -1.39 -26.73 19.06
N ASN A 328 -0.89 -27.60 18.16
CA ASN A 328 -1.01 -29.06 18.21
C ASN A 328 0.30 -29.75 18.57
#